data_AF-A0A5K1GID8-F1
#
_entry.id   AF-A0A5K1GID8-F1
#
_cell.length_a   1.000
_cell.length_b   1.000
_cell.length_c   1.000
_cell.angle_alpha   90.00
_cell.angle_beta   90.00
_cell.angle_gamma   90.00
#
_symmetry.space_group_name_H-M   'P 1'
#
loop_
_entity.id
_entity.type
_entity.pdbx_description
1 polymer ?
#
loop_
_entity_poly.entity_id
_entity_poly.type
_entity_poly.pdbx_seq_one_letter_code
_entity_poly.pdbx_strand_id
1 'polypeptide(L)' 'MWISKAEYDESGPSIVHRKCF' A
#
# COMPACT_ATOMS: atom_id res chain seq x y z
N MET A 1 0.00 4.82 -9.61
CA MET A 1 0.34 3.89 -8.52
C MET A 1 -0.90 3.09 -8.16
N TRP A 2 -0.90 1.76 -8.34
CA TRP A 2 -1.98 0.91 -7.85
C TRP A 2 -1.36 -0.12 -6.90
N ILE A 3 -1.80 -0.10 -5.65
CA ILE A 3 -1.32 -1.00 -4.62
C ILE A 3 -2.21 -2.24 -4.65
N SER A 4 -1.60 -3.40 -4.81
CA SER A 4 -2.32 -4.69 -4.81
C SER A 4 -2.98 -4.95 -3.46
N LYS A 5 -4.08 -5.70 -3.43
CA LYS A 5 -4.77 -6.00 -2.16
C LYS A 5 -3.90 -6.77 -1.16
N ALA A 6 -3.02 -7.65 -1.64
CA ALA A 6 -2.04 -8.35 -0.81
C ALA A 6 -1.09 -7.38 -0.09
N GLU A 7 -0.60 -6.36 -0.81
CA GLU A 7 0.30 -5.34 -0.26
C GLU A 7 -0.40 -4.50 0.83
N TYR A 8 -1.69 -4.18 0.62
CA TYR A 8 -2.48 -3.46 1.61
C TYR A 8 -2.74 -4.28 2.88
N ASP A 9 -2.93 -5.60 2.76
CA ASP A 9 -3.16 -6.48 3.90
C ASP A 9 -1.88 -6.68 4.73
N GLU A 10 -0.75 -6.88 4.05
CA GLU A 10 0.54 -7.14 4.69
C GLU A 10 1.14 -5.89 5.35
N SER A 11 1.13 -4.76 4.65
CA SER A 11 1.73 -3.50 5.12
C SER A 11 0.71 -2.56 5.79
N GLY A 12 -0.57 -2.92 5.76
CA GLY A 12 -1.65 -2.09 6.26
C GLY A 12 -1.82 -0.79 5.47
N PRO A 13 -2.70 0.11 5.93
CA PRO A 13 -2.95 1.41 5.27
C PRO A 13 -1.70 2.29 5.16
N SER A 14 -0.63 2.02 5.90
CA SER A 14 0.63 2.76 5.82
C SER A 14 1.32 2.68 4.45
N ILE A 15 1.01 1.64 3.65
CA ILE A 15 1.63 1.44 2.33
C ILE A 15 1.27 2.54 1.32
N VAL A 16 0.09 3.16 1.45
CA VAL A 16 -0.31 4.27 0.56
C VAL A 16 0.60 5.47 0.73
N HIS A 17 1.05 5.75 1.97
CA HIS A 17 1.96 6.85 2.27
C HIS A 17 3.38 6.58 1.75
N ARG A 18 3.78 5.30 1.63
CA ARG A 18 5.10 4.91 1.09
C ARG A 18 5.13 4.85 -0.43
N LYS A 19 3.99 4.59 -1.07
CA LYS A 19 3.89 4.32 -2.51
C LYS A 19 3.27 5.47 -3.33
N CYS A 20 2.50 6.39 -2.73
CA CYS A 20 1.90 7.53 -3.46
C CYS A 20 2.75 8.82 -3.41
N PHE A 21 4.08 8.69 -3.50
CA PHE A 21 4.98 9.76 -3.95
C PHE A 21 5.56 9.37 -5.31
#